data_AF-A0A9P3INU1-F1
#
_entry.id   AF-A0A9P3INU1-F1
#
_cell.length_a   1.000
_cell.length_b   1.000
_cell.length_c   1.000
_cell.angle_alpha   90.00
_cell.angle_beta   90.00
_cell.angle_gamma   90.00
#
_symmetry.space_group_name_H-M   'P 1'
#
loop_
_entity.id
_entity.type
_entity.pdbx_description
1 polymer ?
#
loop_
_entity_poly.entity_id
_entity_poly.type
_entity_poly.pdbx_seq_one_letter_code
_entity_poly.pdbx_strand_id
1 'polypeptide(L)'
;MPMLKVQKLYDACKAAFSHGGPVPSRQPLQRVRDILESIVAADVGLDEVTACCENRNAASYAATHAATAATVRRSAQGDGPEARGGSNERNDGGAGSSDDGRNGGGGNARGAEAAHGGAAAAREFSPPITYLHLYECDDFSIGIFCIPASATIPLHNHPGMTVLSKLLFGCMHVRSFDWAVPTEPSTDPYQPRLAELVEDDVVSAPCPPDILFPTSGGNIHSFTALSPCAVLDVLAPPYNADAGRHCTYFRELPPACFPALESTEGLREGVEYGWLEEFQPPDSFVVRRGNYRGPMVVDRKRLLQQQRMVKQQLHQEQQRQHQQQQQDIQQQQQQQQHMMADSGSSILVVPTGTSQSHSMKRCVAQVQEAEGGSDHQAAMDRHHRHRAASTTSRP
;
A
#
# COMPACT_ATOMS: atom_id res chain seq x y z
N MET A 1 20.98 -5.62 -7.53
CA MET A 1 20.92 -4.48 -6.57
C MET A 1 19.46 -4.17 -6.25
N PRO A 2 18.81 -4.93 -5.36
CA PRO A 2 17.42 -4.76 -4.92
C PRO A 2 17.03 -3.32 -4.55
N MET A 3 17.94 -2.60 -3.90
CA MET A 3 17.78 -1.17 -3.55
C MET A 3 17.38 -0.29 -4.73
N LEU A 4 17.79 -0.63 -5.96
CA LEU A 4 17.45 0.18 -7.12
C LEU A 4 16.00 0.02 -7.57
N LYS A 5 15.35 -1.14 -7.40
CA LYS A 5 14.01 -1.36 -7.97
C LYS A 5 12.91 -0.73 -7.13
N VAL A 6 12.95 -0.93 -5.81
CA VAL A 6 11.98 -0.31 -4.89
C VAL A 6 12.07 1.22 -4.95
N GLN A 7 13.30 1.77 -5.00
CA GLN A 7 13.49 3.21 -5.18
C GLN A 7 13.00 3.70 -6.55
N LYS A 8 13.28 2.97 -7.63
CA LYS A 8 12.76 3.30 -8.98
C LYS A 8 11.24 3.29 -9.03
N LEU A 9 10.60 2.32 -8.37
CA LEU A 9 9.14 2.26 -8.28
C LEU A 9 8.61 3.52 -7.60
N TYR A 10 9.15 3.89 -6.45
CA TYR A 10 8.79 5.12 -5.76
C TYR A 10 9.01 6.37 -6.64
N ASP A 11 10.16 6.50 -7.30
CA ASP A 11 10.47 7.66 -8.14
C ASP A 11 9.49 7.76 -9.34
N ALA A 12 9.12 6.62 -9.92
CA ALA A 12 8.13 6.55 -10.99
C ALA A 12 6.71 6.87 -10.51
N CYS A 13 6.31 6.36 -9.34
CA CYS A 13 5.02 6.69 -8.71
C CYS A 13 4.93 8.19 -8.43
N LYS A 14 5.99 8.77 -7.85
CA LYS A 14 6.08 10.22 -7.63
C LYS A 14 5.90 11.01 -8.92
N ALA A 15 6.57 10.61 -10.00
CA ALA A 15 6.42 11.27 -11.30
C ALA A 15 5.03 11.08 -11.92
N ALA A 16 4.35 9.96 -11.66
CA ALA A 16 3.03 9.65 -12.22
C ALA A 16 1.89 10.34 -11.47
N PHE A 17 1.96 10.41 -10.13
CA PHE A 17 0.82 10.77 -9.29
C PHE A 17 0.88 12.18 -8.67
N SER A 18 2.04 12.87 -8.68
CA SER A 18 2.19 14.20 -8.04
C SER A 18 1.46 15.36 -8.74
N HIS A 19 0.71 15.13 -9.83
CA HIS A 19 0.16 16.19 -10.69
C HIS A 19 -1.37 16.31 -10.64
N GLY A 20 -2.03 15.70 -9.65
CA GLY A 20 -3.43 15.99 -9.32
C GLY A 20 -4.44 15.44 -10.32
N GLY A 21 -4.83 14.18 -10.12
CA GLY A 21 -5.94 13.52 -10.82
C GLY A 21 -6.04 12.06 -10.38
N PRO A 22 -7.25 11.47 -10.27
CA PRO A 22 -7.42 10.09 -9.80
C PRO A 22 -6.85 9.06 -10.78
N VAL A 23 -6.70 9.42 -12.06
CA VAL A 23 -6.12 8.57 -13.10
C VAL A 23 -4.96 9.32 -13.77
N PRO A 24 -3.71 8.82 -13.67
CA PRO A 24 -2.57 9.42 -14.34
C PRO A 24 -2.63 9.22 -15.87
N SER A 25 -1.86 9.99 -16.61
CA SER A 25 -1.71 9.77 -18.06
C SER A 25 -1.07 8.40 -18.37
N ARG A 26 -1.40 7.85 -19.56
CA ARG A 26 -1.04 6.49 -19.97
C ARG A 26 0.46 6.19 -19.89
N GLN A 27 1.32 7.13 -20.32
CA GLN A 27 2.77 6.91 -20.34
C GLN A 27 3.39 6.79 -18.93
N PRO A 28 3.17 7.72 -17.99
CA PRO A 28 3.58 7.53 -16.60
C PRO A 28 3.05 6.26 -15.96
N LEU A 29 1.77 5.93 -16.18
CA LEU A 29 1.17 4.71 -15.64
C LEU A 29 1.85 3.45 -16.17
N GLN A 30 2.11 3.41 -17.48
CA GLN A 30 2.84 2.31 -18.10
C GLN A 30 4.24 2.16 -17.51
N ARG A 31 4.96 3.27 -17.24
CA ARG A 31 6.28 3.19 -16.58
C ARG A 31 6.21 2.57 -15.19
N VAL A 32 5.17 2.89 -14.40
CA VAL A 32 4.97 2.24 -13.08
C VAL A 32 4.71 0.75 -13.26
N ARG A 33 3.84 0.37 -14.20
CA ARG A 33 3.54 -1.03 -14.55
C ARG A 33 4.79 -1.80 -14.98
N ASP A 34 5.61 -1.25 -15.87
CA ASP A 34 6.83 -1.90 -16.36
C ASP A 34 7.86 -2.11 -15.24
N ILE A 35 7.95 -1.18 -14.29
CA ILE A 35 8.82 -1.35 -13.11
C ILE A 35 8.27 -2.43 -12.19
N LEU A 36 6.95 -2.43 -11.91
CA LEU A 36 6.29 -3.48 -11.13
C LEU A 36 6.53 -4.86 -11.74
N GLU A 37 6.33 -5.02 -13.05
CA GLU A 37 6.61 -6.25 -13.81
C GLU A 37 8.04 -6.79 -13.54
N SER A 38 9.02 -5.90 -13.38
CA SER A 38 10.40 -6.30 -13.12
C SER A 38 10.71 -6.70 -11.66
N ILE A 39 9.85 -6.39 -10.68
CA ILE A 39 10.09 -6.63 -9.25
C ILE A 39 9.81 -8.09 -8.87
N VAL A 40 10.73 -8.75 -8.18
CA VAL A 40 10.49 -10.09 -7.60
C VAL A 40 10.44 -10.03 -6.07
N ALA A 41 10.01 -11.12 -5.42
CA ALA A 41 9.91 -11.21 -3.96
C ALA A 41 11.21 -10.79 -3.23
N ALA A 42 12.37 -11.24 -3.72
CA ALA A 42 13.67 -10.90 -3.16
C ALA A 42 14.00 -9.40 -3.25
N ASP A 43 13.46 -8.67 -4.24
CA ASP A 43 13.71 -7.23 -4.38
C ASP A 43 13.07 -6.41 -3.23
N VAL A 44 12.01 -6.95 -2.62
CA VAL A 44 11.28 -6.35 -1.49
C VAL A 44 11.58 -7.06 -0.17
N GLY A 45 12.63 -7.88 -0.12
CA GLY A 45 13.08 -8.54 1.10
C GLY A 45 12.18 -9.67 1.60
N LEU A 46 11.42 -10.30 0.70
CA LEU A 46 10.67 -11.53 0.98
C LEU A 46 11.45 -12.75 0.48
N ASP A 47 11.58 -13.76 1.32
CA ASP A 47 12.13 -15.07 1.01
C ASP A 47 11.00 -16.04 0.60
N GLU A 48 11.10 -16.68 -0.56
CA GLU A 48 10.11 -17.66 -1.03
C GLU A 48 9.96 -18.86 -0.06
N VAL A 49 10.93 -19.08 0.82
CA VAL A 49 10.96 -20.22 1.76
C VAL A 49 10.01 -20.04 2.94
N THR A 50 9.56 -18.82 3.28
CA THR A 50 8.46 -18.62 4.24
C THR A 50 7.08 -18.95 3.65
N ALA A 51 7.00 -19.24 2.34
CA ALA A 51 5.75 -19.59 1.64
C ALA A 51 5.48 -21.10 1.54
N CYS A 52 6.42 -21.95 1.97
CA CYS A 52 6.32 -23.40 1.82
C CYS A 52 6.05 -24.11 3.16
N CYS A 53 4.90 -23.85 3.80
CA CYS A 53 4.25 -24.88 4.59
C CYS A 53 3.18 -25.55 3.70
N GLU A 54 3.66 -26.59 3.02
CA GLU A 54 3.04 -27.62 2.20
C GLU A 54 1.51 -27.66 2.10
N ASN A 55 0.98 -27.55 0.87
CA ASN A 55 -0.14 -28.39 0.50
C ASN A 55 -0.10 -28.75 -0.99
N ARG A 56 0.23 -30.02 -1.30
CA ARG A 56 0.19 -30.60 -2.66
C ARG A 56 -1.21 -30.61 -3.29
N ASN A 57 -2.23 -30.15 -2.54
CA ASN A 57 -3.62 -30.06 -2.97
C ASN A 57 -3.96 -28.76 -3.74
N ALA A 58 -3.10 -27.73 -3.73
CA ALA A 58 -3.37 -26.46 -4.41
C ALA A 58 -3.52 -26.62 -5.95
N ALA A 59 -2.72 -27.51 -6.56
CA ALA A 59 -2.80 -27.80 -8.00
C ALA A 59 -4.11 -28.53 -8.38
N SER A 60 -4.64 -29.37 -7.49
CA SER A 60 -5.92 -30.08 -7.70
C SER A 60 -7.13 -29.15 -7.52
N TYR A 61 -7.07 -28.23 -6.56
CA TYR A 61 -8.12 -27.23 -6.33
C TYR A 61 -8.21 -26.21 -7.48
N ALA A 62 -7.06 -25.70 -7.95
CA ALA A 62 -7.00 -24.80 -9.11
C ALA A 62 -7.56 -25.45 -10.38
N ALA A 63 -7.23 -26.72 -10.63
CA ALA A 63 -7.76 -27.47 -11.79
C ALA A 63 -9.28 -27.70 -11.70
N THR A 64 -9.82 -27.93 -10.49
CA THR A 64 -11.25 -28.19 -10.28
C THR A 64 -12.10 -26.91 -10.40
N HIS A 65 -11.61 -25.78 -9.88
CA HIS A 65 -12.31 -24.50 -10.00
C HIS A 65 -12.23 -23.91 -11.41
N ALA A 66 -11.08 -23.99 -12.08
CA ALA A 66 -10.97 -23.60 -13.49
C ALA A 66 -11.88 -24.45 -14.40
N ALA A 67 -12.00 -25.76 -14.13
CA ALA A 67 -12.93 -26.64 -14.85
C ALA A 67 -14.40 -26.31 -14.56
N THR A 68 -14.74 -25.90 -13.33
CA THR A 68 -16.10 -25.50 -12.94
C THR A 68 -16.49 -24.18 -13.61
N ALA A 69 -15.61 -23.17 -13.58
CA ALA A 69 -15.80 -21.90 -14.30
C ALA A 69 -15.94 -22.12 -15.82
N ALA A 70 -15.12 -23.00 -16.41
CA ALA A 70 -15.22 -23.36 -17.83
C ALA A 70 -16.49 -24.19 -18.19
N THR A 71 -17.05 -24.93 -17.23
CA THR A 71 -18.28 -25.72 -17.43
C THR A 71 -19.52 -24.84 -17.28
N VAL A 72 -19.50 -23.88 -16.36
CA VAL A 72 -20.54 -22.84 -16.22
C VAL A 72 -20.56 -21.94 -17.46
N ARG A 73 -19.40 -21.50 -17.98
CA ARG A 73 -19.30 -20.75 -19.25
C ARG A 73 -19.88 -21.52 -20.45
N ARG A 74 -19.65 -22.84 -20.52
CA ARG A 74 -20.23 -23.70 -21.58
C ARG A 74 -21.72 -23.96 -21.43
N SER A 75 -22.26 -23.88 -20.21
CA SER A 75 -23.70 -24.06 -19.96
C SER A 75 -24.51 -22.80 -20.26
N ALA A 76 -23.87 -21.62 -20.25
CA ALA A 76 -24.46 -20.34 -20.64
C ALA A 76 -24.41 -20.07 -22.15
N GLN A 77 -23.51 -20.74 -22.89
CA GLN A 77 -23.51 -20.78 -24.36
C GLN A 77 -24.36 -21.96 -24.81
N GLY A 78 -25.66 -21.69 -25.05
CA GLY A 78 -26.61 -22.70 -25.49
C GLY A 78 -26.29 -23.24 -26.89
N ASP A 79 -25.46 -24.27 -26.97
CA ASP A 79 -25.45 -25.20 -28.11
C ASP A 79 -26.47 -26.32 -27.82
N GLY A 80 -27.72 -26.08 -28.23
CA GLY A 80 -28.73 -27.12 -28.29
C GLY A 80 -28.35 -28.17 -29.34
N PRO A 81 -28.48 -29.48 -29.06
CA PRO A 81 -28.26 -30.48 -30.10
C PRO A 81 -29.43 -30.43 -31.08
N GLU A 82 -29.14 -30.10 -32.34
CA GLU A 82 -30.08 -30.22 -33.44
C GLU A 82 -30.56 -31.67 -33.59
N ALA A 83 -31.87 -31.86 -33.43
CA ALA A 83 -32.55 -33.12 -33.69
C ALA A 83 -33.12 -33.13 -35.12
N ARG A 84 -32.51 -33.90 -36.02
CA ARG A 84 -33.11 -34.57 -37.20
C ARG A 84 -32.17 -35.73 -37.56
N GLY A 85 -32.53 -37.00 -37.73
CA GLY A 85 -33.78 -37.72 -37.94
C GLY A 85 -33.44 -38.87 -38.91
N GLY A 86 -33.74 -40.13 -38.57
CA GLY A 86 -33.54 -41.25 -39.51
C GLY A 86 -33.37 -42.65 -38.90
N SER A 87 -34.52 -43.30 -38.65
CA SER A 87 -34.81 -44.75 -38.80
C SER A 87 -33.66 -45.76 -39.03
N ASN A 88 -33.54 -46.81 -38.20
CA ASN A 88 -34.20 -48.12 -38.43
C ASN A 88 -33.81 -49.19 -37.38
N GLU A 89 -34.84 -49.96 -37.02
CA GLU A 89 -34.88 -51.43 -36.80
C GLU A 89 -34.03 -52.15 -35.73
N ARG A 90 -34.78 -52.69 -34.74
CA ARG A 90 -34.90 -54.11 -34.32
C ARG A 90 -33.60 -54.94 -34.16
N ASN A 91 -33.35 -55.46 -32.95
CA ASN A 91 -33.80 -56.82 -32.58
C ASN A 91 -33.52 -57.17 -31.10
N ASP A 92 -34.43 -58.01 -30.58
CA ASP A 92 -34.34 -59.05 -29.52
C ASP A 92 -33.04 -59.17 -28.70
N GLY A 93 -33.02 -59.37 -27.39
CA GLY A 93 -33.93 -60.11 -26.51
C GLY A 93 -33.06 -60.83 -25.46
N GLY A 94 -33.56 -61.10 -24.25
CA GLY A 94 -32.84 -61.96 -23.30
C GLY A 94 -33.09 -61.62 -21.82
N ALA A 95 -33.88 -62.48 -21.18
CA ALA A 95 -34.30 -62.44 -19.78
C ALA A 95 -33.28 -63.10 -18.81
N GLY A 96 -33.50 -62.89 -17.50
CA GLY A 96 -32.95 -63.69 -16.39
C GLY A 96 -32.59 -62.82 -15.18
N SER A 97 -33.50 -62.60 -14.22
CA SER A 97 -33.82 -63.44 -13.05
C SER A 97 -32.75 -63.43 -11.93
N SER A 98 -33.13 -62.79 -10.83
CA SER A 98 -33.07 -63.22 -9.41
C SER A 98 -31.81 -63.92 -8.86
N ASP A 99 -31.24 -63.41 -7.77
CA ASP A 99 -31.17 -64.18 -6.52
C ASP A 99 -30.79 -63.36 -5.27
N ASP A 100 -31.45 -63.73 -4.16
CA ASP A 100 -31.28 -63.30 -2.78
C ASP A 100 -30.04 -63.92 -2.11
N GLY A 101 -29.56 -63.34 -1.00
CA GLY A 101 -28.68 -64.09 -0.09
C GLY A 101 -27.98 -63.30 1.02
N ARG A 102 -28.50 -63.40 2.26
CA ARG A 102 -27.89 -62.96 3.53
C ARG A 102 -26.91 -64.00 4.12
N ASN A 103 -26.09 -63.52 5.07
CA ASN A 103 -25.45 -64.22 6.22
C ASN A 103 -24.10 -64.92 5.92
N GLY A 104 -23.05 -64.96 6.74
CA GLY A 104 -22.72 -64.49 8.11
C GLY A 104 -21.41 -65.20 8.58
N GLY A 105 -20.68 -64.61 9.56
CA GLY A 105 -19.54 -65.21 10.29
C GLY A 105 -18.15 -64.91 9.69
N GLY A 106 -17.08 -64.55 10.40
CA GLY A 106 -16.73 -64.61 11.82
C GLY A 106 -15.28 -65.13 11.93
N GLY A 107 -14.31 -64.31 12.36
CA GLY A 107 -12.92 -64.75 12.50
C GLY A 107 -11.94 -63.66 12.97
N ASN A 108 -11.45 -63.81 14.20
CA ASN A 108 -10.50 -62.96 14.93
C ASN A 108 -9.15 -62.72 14.21
N ALA A 109 -8.61 -61.50 14.33
CA ALA A 109 -7.18 -61.27 14.56
C ALA A 109 -6.95 -59.97 15.34
N ARG A 110 -6.17 -60.09 16.41
CA ARG A 110 -5.79 -59.06 17.38
C ARG A 110 -4.77 -58.08 16.80
N GLY A 111 -4.79 -56.82 17.24
CA GLY A 111 -3.57 -56.01 17.29
C GLY A 111 -3.75 -54.50 17.06
N ALA A 112 -3.30 -53.74 18.05
CA ALA A 112 -2.96 -52.31 18.04
C ALA A 112 -4.10 -51.28 18.11
N GLU A 113 -4.42 -50.89 19.35
CA GLU A 113 -4.86 -49.54 19.67
C GLU A 113 -3.84 -48.52 19.15
N ALA A 114 -4.31 -47.58 18.33
CA ALA A 114 -3.62 -46.32 18.08
C ALA A 114 -4.67 -45.20 18.08
N ALA A 115 -4.52 -44.31 19.06
CA ALA A 115 -5.28 -43.11 19.34
C ALA A 115 -5.91 -42.42 18.11
N HIS A 116 -7.22 -42.59 17.93
CA HIS A 116 -8.05 -41.63 17.19
C HIS A 116 -8.34 -40.44 18.12
N GLY A 117 -7.44 -39.45 18.11
CA GLY A 117 -7.57 -38.26 18.95
C GLY A 117 -6.89 -37.02 18.38
N GLY A 118 -6.74 -36.89 17.05
CA GLY A 118 -5.89 -35.84 16.45
C GLY A 118 -6.43 -35.09 15.24
N ALA A 119 -7.66 -35.35 14.77
CA ALA A 119 -8.17 -34.72 13.55
C ALA A 119 -9.18 -33.57 13.77
N ALA A 120 -9.69 -33.40 15.00
CA ALA A 120 -10.71 -32.40 15.30
C ALA A 120 -10.18 -31.09 15.95
N ALA A 121 -8.90 -31.06 16.34
CA ALA A 121 -8.28 -29.91 17.04
C ALA A 121 -7.41 -29.01 16.14
N ALA A 122 -7.23 -29.33 14.86
CA ALA A 122 -6.37 -28.58 13.94
C ALA A 122 -7.13 -27.55 13.06
N ARG A 123 -8.33 -27.12 13.46
CA ARG A 123 -9.02 -25.95 12.86
C ARG A 123 -8.70 -24.64 13.60
N GLU A 124 -7.59 -24.58 14.33
CA GLU A 124 -7.19 -23.40 15.11
C GLU A 124 -6.31 -22.46 14.27
N PHE A 125 -6.95 -21.38 13.82
CA PHE A 125 -6.40 -20.11 13.35
C PHE A 125 -5.39 -20.19 12.21
N SER A 126 -5.88 -20.03 10.97
CA SER A 126 -5.03 -19.51 9.89
C SER A 126 -4.35 -18.23 10.38
N PRO A 127 -3.03 -18.07 10.21
CA PRO A 127 -2.36 -16.84 10.63
C PRO A 127 -3.03 -15.62 9.96
N PRO A 128 -3.05 -14.47 10.63
CA PRO A 128 -3.66 -13.26 10.08
C PRO A 128 -2.90 -12.81 8.83
N ILE A 129 -3.60 -12.11 7.94
CA ILE A 129 -2.99 -11.46 6.79
C ILE A 129 -2.03 -10.37 7.32
N THR A 130 -0.84 -10.28 6.74
CA THR A 130 0.16 -9.28 7.14
C THR A 130 0.29 -8.20 6.09
N TYR A 131 0.17 -6.93 6.50
CA TYR A 131 0.43 -5.77 5.64
C TYR A 131 1.81 -5.18 5.94
N LEU A 132 2.69 -5.19 4.93
CA LEU A 132 4.01 -4.57 4.98
C LEU A 132 3.94 -3.20 4.30
N HIS A 133 4.10 -2.15 5.09
CA HIS A 133 4.08 -0.78 4.60
C HIS A 133 5.45 -0.36 4.08
N LEU A 134 5.54 0.10 2.81
CA LEU A 134 6.78 0.57 2.21
C LEU A 134 6.85 2.10 2.17
N TYR A 135 5.77 2.75 1.74
CA TYR A 135 5.70 4.22 1.62
C TYR A 135 4.26 4.71 1.53
N GLU A 136 4.00 5.94 1.99
CA GLU A 136 2.73 6.63 1.79
C GLU A 136 2.90 8.16 1.82
N CYS A 137 2.15 8.82 0.94
CA CYS A 137 1.87 10.24 0.94
C CYS A 137 0.43 10.48 0.44
N ASP A 138 0.02 11.75 0.35
CA ASP A 138 -1.36 12.09 -0.04
C ASP A 138 -1.72 11.63 -1.48
N ASP A 139 -0.70 11.47 -2.34
CA ASP A 139 -0.88 11.12 -3.75
C ASP A 139 -0.87 9.60 -4.02
N PHE A 140 -0.12 8.82 -3.23
CA PHE A 140 -0.05 7.37 -3.40
C PHE A 140 0.51 6.65 -2.16
N SER A 141 0.22 5.35 -2.07
CA SER A 141 0.85 4.43 -1.11
C SER A 141 1.40 3.19 -1.80
N ILE A 142 2.44 2.59 -1.23
CA ILE A 142 3.03 1.32 -1.64
C ILE A 142 3.02 0.38 -0.45
N GLY A 143 2.41 -0.79 -0.62
CA GLY A 143 2.32 -1.81 0.44
C GLY A 143 2.28 -3.22 -0.12
N ILE A 144 2.54 -4.20 0.74
CA ILE A 144 2.50 -5.62 0.38
C ILE A 144 1.56 -6.34 1.33
N PHE A 145 0.61 -7.10 0.78
CA PHE A 145 -0.18 -8.06 1.54
C PHE A 145 0.45 -9.44 1.45
N CYS A 146 0.90 -9.98 2.58
CA CYS A 146 1.26 -11.38 2.73
C CYS A 146 0.01 -12.14 3.21
N ILE A 147 -0.54 -12.98 2.33
CA ILE A 147 -1.82 -13.66 2.52
C ILE A 147 -1.55 -15.15 2.71
N PRO A 148 -1.76 -15.70 3.92
CA PRO A 148 -1.59 -17.14 4.17
C PRO A 148 -2.53 -17.99 3.32
N ALA A 149 -2.17 -19.26 3.08
CA ALA A 149 -3.03 -20.18 2.37
C ALA A 149 -4.42 -20.26 3.03
N SER A 150 -5.46 -20.31 2.20
CA SER A 150 -6.88 -20.28 2.57
C SER A 150 -7.39 -18.97 3.18
N ALA A 151 -6.55 -17.96 3.39
CA ALA A 151 -7.02 -16.65 3.84
C ALA A 151 -7.60 -15.84 2.67
N THR A 152 -8.62 -15.04 2.97
CA THR A 152 -9.32 -14.20 2.00
C THR A 152 -9.26 -12.74 2.42
N ILE A 153 -8.92 -11.86 1.48
CA ILE A 153 -9.31 -10.44 1.54
C ILE A 153 -10.70 -10.37 0.89
N PRO A 154 -11.77 -10.07 1.65
CA PRO A 154 -13.14 -10.06 1.13
C PRO A 154 -13.31 -9.05 -0.02
N LEU A 155 -14.41 -9.19 -0.77
CA LEU A 155 -14.76 -8.21 -1.80
C LEU A 155 -14.77 -6.80 -1.19
N HIS A 156 -14.03 -5.88 -1.81
CA HIS A 156 -13.95 -4.50 -1.37
C HIS A 156 -13.70 -3.56 -2.54
N ASN A 157 -14.15 -2.31 -2.42
CA ASN A 157 -13.97 -1.28 -3.45
C ASN A 157 -12.77 -0.37 -3.19
N HIS A 158 -12.34 0.34 -4.25
CA HIS A 158 -11.29 1.35 -4.20
C HIS A 158 -11.84 2.70 -4.74
N PRO A 159 -12.64 3.45 -3.95
CA PRO A 159 -13.43 4.58 -4.44
C PRO A 159 -12.54 5.74 -4.91
N GLY A 160 -12.65 6.08 -6.20
CA GLY A 160 -11.89 7.18 -6.80
C GLY A 160 -10.39 6.89 -6.98
N MET A 161 -9.98 5.63 -6.90
CA MET A 161 -8.58 5.23 -6.90
C MET A 161 -8.20 4.47 -8.18
N THR A 162 -6.95 4.65 -8.61
CA THR A 162 -6.26 3.73 -9.53
C THR A 162 -5.35 2.84 -8.69
N VAL A 163 -5.40 1.52 -8.87
CA VAL A 163 -4.53 0.58 -8.14
C VAL A 163 -3.78 -0.29 -9.13
N LEU A 164 -2.46 -0.42 -8.94
CA LEU A 164 -1.64 -1.39 -9.64
C LEU A 164 -1.24 -2.48 -8.66
N SER A 165 -1.51 -3.73 -9.02
CA SER A 165 -1.31 -4.89 -8.16
C SER A 165 -0.39 -5.90 -8.84
N LYS A 166 0.52 -6.51 -8.09
CA LYS A 166 1.37 -7.59 -8.61
C LYS A 166 1.50 -8.73 -7.62
N LEU A 167 1.17 -9.94 -8.06
CA LEU A 167 1.48 -11.17 -7.34
C LEU A 167 2.98 -11.48 -7.44
N LEU A 168 3.70 -11.36 -6.33
CA LEU A 168 5.15 -11.58 -6.25
C LEU A 168 5.51 -13.06 -6.20
N PHE A 169 4.68 -13.87 -5.53
CA PHE A 169 4.76 -15.33 -5.48
C PHE A 169 3.40 -15.91 -5.05
N GLY A 170 3.24 -17.23 -5.23
CA GLY A 170 2.06 -17.98 -4.82
C GLY A 170 1.00 -18.07 -5.91
N CYS A 171 -0.18 -18.54 -5.51
CA CYS A 171 -1.36 -18.62 -6.35
C CYS A 171 -2.63 -18.32 -5.56
N MET A 172 -3.54 -17.59 -6.17
CA MET A 172 -4.79 -17.16 -5.55
C MET A 172 -5.92 -17.14 -6.57
N HIS A 173 -7.14 -17.31 -6.07
CA HIS A 173 -8.34 -17.00 -6.81
C HIS A 173 -8.62 -15.50 -6.69
N VAL A 174 -8.78 -14.84 -7.84
CA VAL A 174 -9.16 -13.44 -7.96
C VAL A 174 -10.56 -13.41 -8.51
N ARG A 175 -11.43 -12.66 -7.82
CA ARG A 175 -12.78 -12.37 -8.31
C ARG A 175 -13.02 -10.87 -8.23
N SER A 176 -13.38 -10.25 -9.36
CA SER A 176 -13.49 -8.80 -9.48
C SER A 176 -14.69 -8.35 -10.30
N PHE A 177 -15.18 -7.15 -9.98
CA PHE A 177 -16.38 -6.56 -10.54
C PHE A 177 -16.22 -5.05 -10.78
N ASP A 178 -16.98 -4.55 -11.74
CA ASP A 178 -17.29 -3.13 -11.89
C ASP A 178 -18.80 -2.92 -11.78
N TRP A 179 -19.26 -1.76 -11.31
CA TRP A 179 -20.70 -1.50 -11.22
C TRP A 179 -21.37 -1.52 -12.60
N ALA A 180 -22.43 -2.31 -12.73
CA ALA A 180 -23.25 -2.33 -13.91
C ALA A 180 -24.17 -1.10 -13.87
N VAL A 181 -23.92 -0.12 -14.75
CA VAL A 181 -24.70 1.13 -14.90
C VAL A 181 -24.39 2.20 -13.82
N PRO A 182 -24.33 3.51 -14.18
CA PRO A 182 -24.25 4.61 -13.22
C PRO A 182 -25.61 4.79 -12.53
N THR A 183 -26.00 3.83 -11.70
CA THR A 183 -26.99 4.09 -10.65
C THR A 183 -26.31 4.94 -9.59
N GLU A 184 -26.94 6.07 -9.26
CA GLU A 184 -26.59 6.85 -8.09
C GLU A 184 -26.50 5.90 -6.88
N PRO A 185 -25.49 6.06 -6.01
CA PRO A 185 -25.40 5.26 -4.80
C PRO A 185 -26.73 5.35 -4.04
N SER A 186 -27.31 4.19 -3.71
CA SER A 186 -28.51 4.16 -2.88
C SER A 186 -28.20 4.81 -1.54
N THR A 187 -29.18 5.50 -0.96
CA THR A 187 -29.09 5.96 0.42
C THR A 187 -29.19 4.80 1.43
N ASP A 188 -29.61 3.61 0.98
CA ASP A 188 -29.66 2.40 1.80
C ASP A 188 -28.42 1.51 1.52
N PRO A 189 -27.48 1.38 2.47
CA PRO A 189 -26.26 0.58 2.28
C PRO A 189 -26.56 -0.92 2.15
N TYR A 190 -27.74 -1.38 2.58
CA TYR A 190 -28.16 -2.77 2.46
C TYR A 190 -28.87 -3.07 1.15
N GLN A 191 -29.06 -2.08 0.28
CA GLN A 191 -29.66 -2.31 -1.02
C GLN A 191 -28.63 -2.97 -1.95
N PRO A 192 -28.90 -4.20 -2.44
CA PRO A 192 -28.00 -4.86 -3.37
C PRO A 192 -27.89 -4.06 -4.66
N ARG A 193 -26.68 -3.99 -5.21
CA ARG A 193 -26.37 -3.31 -6.47
C ARG A 193 -25.82 -4.28 -7.48
N LEU A 194 -26.28 -4.16 -8.72
CA LEU A 194 -25.82 -4.97 -9.83
C LEU A 194 -24.38 -4.58 -10.22
N ALA A 195 -23.54 -5.59 -10.38
CA ALA A 195 -22.15 -5.45 -10.80
C ALA A 195 -21.85 -6.44 -11.93
N GLU A 196 -21.07 -5.97 -12.90
CA GLU A 196 -20.52 -6.77 -13.98
C GLU A 196 -19.29 -7.52 -13.48
N LEU A 197 -19.23 -8.83 -13.74
CA LEU A 197 -18.05 -9.64 -13.47
C LEU A 197 -16.94 -9.31 -14.47
N VAL A 198 -15.78 -8.95 -13.94
CA VAL A 198 -14.60 -8.58 -14.73
C VAL A 198 -13.60 -9.72 -14.76
N GLU A 199 -13.36 -10.36 -13.63
CA GLU A 199 -12.43 -11.48 -13.50
C GLU A 199 -12.97 -12.52 -12.52
N ASP A 200 -12.77 -13.78 -12.86
CA ASP A 200 -13.03 -14.94 -12.01
C ASP A 200 -12.08 -16.05 -12.43
N ASP A 201 -10.85 -15.98 -11.92
CA ASP A 201 -9.79 -16.90 -12.33
C ASP A 201 -8.76 -17.15 -11.22
N VAL A 202 -7.96 -18.19 -11.39
CA VAL A 202 -6.82 -18.49 -10.54
C VAL A 202 -5.56 -17.91 -11.17
N VAL A 203 -4.99 -16.90 -10.51
CA VAL A 203 -3.75 -16.25 -10.92
C VAL A 203 -2.58 -16.87 -10.14
N SER A 204 -1.49 -17.19 -10.86
CA SER A 204 -0.27 -17.76 -10.28
C SER A 204 0.96 -16.98 -10.72
N ALA A 205 1.88 -16.71 -9.80
CA ALA A 205 3.15 -16.07 -10.14
C ALA A 205 4.09 -17.03 -10.91
N PRO A 206 4.91 -16.53 -11.85
CA PRO A 206 4.99 -15.13 -12.28
C PRO A 206 3.80 -14.75 -13.19
N CYS A 207 3.18 -13.60 -12.90
CA CYS A 207 2.14 -13.00 -13.74
C CYS A 207 2.42 -11.51 -13.95
N PRO A 208 1.88 -10.91 -15.03
CA PRO A 208 1.93 -9.47 -15.20
C PRO A 208 1.20 -8.74 -14.05
N PRO A 209 1.55 -7.47 -13.74
CA PRO A 209 0.74 -6.65 -12.86
C PRO A 209 -0.66 -6.43 -13.44
N ASP A 210 -1.65 -6.26 -12.59
CA ASP A 210 -2.99 -5.81 -12.96
C ASP A 210 -3.18 -4.34 -12.62
N ILE A 211 -4.17 -3.71 -13.26
CA ILE A 211 -4.52 -2.32 -13.04
C ILE A 211 -6.04 -2.19 -13.01
N LEU A 212 -6.54 -1.64 -11.91
CA LEU A 212 -7.92 -1.17 -11.82
C LEU A 212 -7.96 0.36 -11.80
N PHE A 213 -9.09 0.90 -12.22
CA PHE A 213 -9.42 2.31 -12.27
C PHE A 213 -10.66 2.59 -11.41
N PRO A 214 -11.04 3.87 -11.19
CA PRO A 214 -12.18 4.21 -10.34
C PRO A 214 -13.52 3.55 -10.73
N THR A 215 -13.71 3.22 -12.00
CA THR A 215 -14.98 2.69 -12.54
C THR A 215 -14.78 1.57 -13.56
N SER A 216 -13.57 1.01 -13.67
CA SER A 216 -13.28 -0.04 -14.66
C SER A 216 -12.07 -0.89 -14.26
N GLY A 217 -12.01 -2.12 -14.74
CA GLY A 217 -10.89 -3.03 -14.50
C GLY A 217 -11.00 -3.79 -13.18
N GLY A 218 -12.21 -3.94 -12.65
CA GLY A 218 -12.46 -4.69 -11.42
C GLY A 218 -12.18 -3.85 -10.17
N ASN A 219 -12.80 -2.66 -10.07
CA ASN A 219 -12.64 -1.78 -8.90
C ASN A 219 -13.03 -2.46 -7.58
N ILE A 220 -13.95 -3.41 -7.65
CA ILE A 220 -14.39 -4.22 -6.52
C ILE A 220 -13.75 -5.59 -6.67
N HIS A 221 -12.89 -6.02 -5.75
CA HIS A 221 -12.26 -7.33 -5.89
C HIS A 221 -12.03 -8.04 -4.57
N SER A 222 -11.82 -9.35 -4.67
CA SER A 222 -11.43 -10.22 -3.57
C SER A 222 -10.24 -11.07 -3.97
N PHE A 223 -9.41 -11.41 -2.98
CA PHE A 223 -8.29 -12.32 -3.14
C PHE A 223 -8.44 -13.47 -2.17
N THR A 224 -8.49 -14.70 -2.68
CA THR A 224 -8.50 -15.93 -1.87
C THR A 224 -7.25 -16.73 -2.17
N ALA A 225 -6.32 -16.75 -1.22
CA ALA A 225 -5.03 -17.43 -1.38
C ALA A 225 -5.19 -18.95 -1.41
N LEU A 226 -4.73 -19.60 -2.49
CA LEU A 226 -4.70 -21.07 -2.61
C LEU A 226 -3.37 -21.65 -2.08
N SER A 227 -2.31 -20.86 -2.13
CA SER A 227 -1.04 -21.05 -1.44
C SER A 227 -0.64 -19.75 -0.74
N PRO A 228 0.38 -19.72 0.13
CA PRO A 228 0.85 -18.44 0.67
C PRO A 228 1.25 -17.49 -0.46
N CYS A 229 0.71 -16.29 -0.43
CA CYS A 229 0.87 -15.29 -1.49
C CYS A 229 1.46 -14.00 -0.94
N ALA A 230 2.13 -13.23 -1.80
CA ALA A 230 2.45 -11.84 -1.56
C ALA A 230 1.99 -10.97 -2.72
N VAL A 231 1.11 -9.99 -2.45
CA VAL A 231 0.63 -9.02 -3.45
C VAL A 231 1.24 -7.67 -3.14
N LEU A 232 1.99 -7.10 -4.09
CA LEU A 232 2.50 -5.74 -4.02
C LEU A 232 1.50 -4.79 -4.67
N ASP A 233 0.97 -3.85 -3.90
CA ASP A 233 0.01 -2.86 -4.35
C ASP A 233 0.59 -1.44 -4.34
N VAL A 234 0.23 -0.68 -5.38
CA VAL A 234 0.39 0.77 -5.48
C VAL A 234 -0.99 1.40 -5.60
N LEU A 235 -1.44 2.12 -4.57
CA LEU A 235 -2.75 2.79 -4.53
C LEU A 235 -2.54 4.27 -4.81
N ALA A 236 -3.33 4.85 -5.72
CA ALA A 236 -3.26 6.27 -6.04
C ALA A 236 -4.66 6.90 -6.27
N PRO A 237 -5.12 7.84 -5.42
CA PRO A 237 -4.59 8.14 -4.08
C PRO A 237 -4.79 6.96 -3.10
N PRO A 238 -4.21 6.99 -1.89
CA PRO A 238 -4.57 6.03 -0.85
C PRO A 238 -5.99 6.28 -0.31
N TYR A 239 -6.49 5.29 0.42
CA TYR A 239 -7.70 5.42 1.23
C TYR A 239 -7.58 6.61 2.19
N ASN A 240 -8.68 7.32 2.39
CA ASN A 240 -8.81 8.43 3.32
C ASN A 240 -10.29 8.63 3.64
N ALA A 241 -10.71 8.25 4.84
CA ALA A 241 -12.10 8.33 5.27
C ALA A 241 -12.62 9.78 5.30
N ASP A 242 -11.80 10.74 5.73
CA ASP A 242 -12.17 12.16 5.81
C ASP A 242 -12.43 12.75 4.41
N ALA A 243 -11.78 12.20 3.39
CA ALA A 243 -11.98 12.57 2.00
C ALA A 243 -13.01 11.68 1.27
N GLY A 244 -13.81 10.89 2.01
CA GLY A 244 -14.85 10.03 1.46
C GLY A 244 -14.33 8.77 0.76
N ARG A 245 -13.03 8.46 0.87
CA ARG A 245 -12.39 7.28 0.27
C ARG A 245 -12.17 6.19 1.31
N HIS A 246 -13.23 5.70 1.93
CA HIS A 246 -13.14 4.57 2.85
C HIS A 246 -13.29 3.25 2.08
N CYS A 247 -12.61 2.21 2.53
CA CYS A 247 -12.77 0.87 1.99
C CYS A 247 -14.13 0.31 2.45
N THR A 248 -14.98 -0.03 1.48
CA THR A 248 -16.29 -0.66 1.73
C THR A 248 -16.19 -2.12 1.33
N TYR A 249 -16.70 -3.01 2.18
CA TYR A 249 -16.71 -4.44 1.92
C TYR A 249 -18.07 -4.89 1.41
N PHE A 250 -18.06 -5.85 0.50
CA PHE A 250 -19.24 -6.39 -0.16
C PHE A 250 -19.30 -7.90 -0.03
N ARG A 251 -20.49 -8.46 -0.17
CA ARG A 251 -20.68 -9.88 -0.44
C ARG A 251 -21.58 -10.06 -1.64
N GLU A 252 -21.31 -11.11 -2.42
CA GLU A 252 -22.21 -11.53 -3.49
C GLU A 252 -23.45 -12.20 -2.89
N LEU A 253 -24.61 -11.85 -3.43
CA LEU A 253 -25.84 -12.54 -3.10
C LEU A 253 -25.91 -13.90 -3.79
N PRO A 254 -26.51 -14.92 -3.13
CA PRO A 254 -26.89 -16.14 -3.80
C PRO A 254 -27.94 -15.87 -4.91
N PRO A 255 -27.96 -16.64 -6.02
CA PRO A 255 -28.93 -16.47 -7.09
C PRO A 255 -30.40 -16.49 -6.64
N ALA A 256 -30.72 -17.26 -5.59
CA ALA A 256 -32.05 -17.33 -5.00
C ALA A 256 -32.52 -16.01 -4.35
N CYS A 257 -31.60 -15.07 -4.10
CA CYS A 257 -31.84 -13.79 -3.45
C CYS A 257 -31.76 -12.60 -4.41
N PHE A 258 -31.62 -12.84 -5.72
CA PHE A 258 -31.49 -11.76 -6.69
C PHE A 258 -32.76 -10.90 -6.74
N PRO A 259 -32.64 -9.57 -6.61
CA PRO A 259 -33.73 -8.64 -6.90
C PRO A 259 -34.26 -8.83 -8.33
N ALA A 260 -35.55 -8.57 -8.53
CA ALA A 260 -36.12 -8.49 -9.87
C ALA A 260 -35.47 -7.34 -10.64
N LEU A 261 -34.93 -7.62 -11.82
CA LEU A 261 -34.34 -6.61 -12.68
C LEU A 261 -35.47 -5.91 -13.46
N GLU A 262 -35.72 -4.63 -13.16
CA GLU A 262 -36.80 -3.87 -13.80
C GLU A 262 -36.50 -3.52 -15.26
N SER A 263 -35.21 -3.43 -15.62
CA SER A 263 -34.76 -3.12 -16.99
C SER A 263 -33.40 -3.76 -17.27
N THR A 264 -33.23 -4.29 -18.48
CA THR A 264 -31.93 -4.75 -19.01
C THR A 264 -31.25 -3.68 -19.87
N GLU A 265 -31.81 -2.47 -19.95
CA GLU A 265 -31.20 -1.37 -20.72
C GLU A 265 -29.82 -1.02 -20.14
N GLY A 266 -28.82 -0.95 -21.01
CA GLY A 266 -27.43 -0.69 -20.62
C GLY A 266 -26.64 -1.92 -20.16
N LEU A 267 -27.30 -3.09 -20.00
CA LEU A 267 -26.59 -4.35 -19.80
C LEU A 267 -26.01 -4.85 -21.12
N ARG A 268 -24.82 -5.44 -21.02
CA ARG A 268 -24.07 -5.99 -22.16
C ARG A 268 -24.42 -7.45 -22.31
N GLU A 269 -24.68 -7.85 -23.55
CA GLU A 269 -24.94 -9.25 -23.89
C GLU A 269 -23.65 -10.09 -23.73
N GLY A 270 -23.79 -11.32 -23.24
CA GLY A 270 -22.67 -12.25 -23.05
C GLY A 270 -21.78 -11.95 -21.84
N VAL A 271 -22.18 -11.02 -20.98
CA VAL A 271 -21.48 -10.64 -19.75
C VAL A 271 -22.17 -11.28 -18.54
N GLU A 272 -21.38 -11.78 -17.60
CA GLU A 272 -21.88 -12.30 -16.31
C GLU A 272 -22.06 -11.16 -15.31
N TYR A 273 -23.13 -11.22 -14.53
CA TYR A 273 -23.49 -10.20 -13.54
C TYR A 273 -23.68 -10.84 -12.16
N GLY A 274 -23.35 -10.08 -11.12
CA GLY A 274 -23.59 -10.42 -9.72
C GLY A 274 -24.31 -9.28 -8.99
N TRP A 275 -25.03 -9.61 -7.93
CA TRP A 275 -25.59 -8.62 -7.02
C TRP A 275 -24.72 -8.52 -5.77
N LEU A 276 -24.24 -7.33 -5.48
CA LEU A 276 -23.37 -7.05 -4.35
C LEU A 276 -24.10 -6.21 -3.32
N GLU A 277 -24.00 -6.58 -2.05
CA GLU A 277 -24.50 -5.77 -0.94
C GLU A 277 -23.37 -5.47 0.04
N GLU A 278 -23.41 -4.31 0.70
CA GLU A 278 -22.44 -3.97 1.71
C GLU A 278 -22.56 -4.92 2.91
N PHE A 279 -21.42 -5.30 3.47
CA PHE A 279 -21.41 -6.10 4.69
C PHE A 279 -20.20 -5.75 5.56
N GLN A 280 -20.29 -6.10 6.84
CA GLN A 280 -19.13 -6.04 7.72
C GLN A 280 -18.40 -7.39 7.66
N PRO A 281 -17.09 -7.41 7.33
CA PRO A 281 -16.28 -8.61 7.40
C PRO A 281 -16.38 -9.29 8.77
N PRO A 282 -16.28 -10.62 8.82
CA PRO A 282 -16.30 -11.34 10.09
C PRO A 282 -15.09 -10.96 10.95
N ASP A 283 -15.20 -11.05 12.27
CA ASP A 283 -14.09 -10.78 13.22
C ASP A 283 -12.84 -11.63 12.96
N SER A 284 -12.98 -12.74 12.24
CA SER A 284 -11.87 -13.59 11.80
C SER A 284 -11.01 -12.95 10.70
N PHE A 285 -11.53 -11.98 9.96
CA PHE A 285 -10.76 -11.22 8.97
C PHE A 285 -9.91 -10.17 9.69
N VAL A 286 -8.63 -10.49 9.88
CA VAL A 286 -7.67 -9.62 10.57
C VAL A 286 -6.47 -9.36 9.67
N VAL A 287 -6.22 -8.09 9.39
CA VAL A 287 -4.99 -7.61 8.75
C VAL A 287 -4.11 -6.98 9.81
N ARG A 288 -2.90 -7.51 10.00
CA ARG A 288 -1.92 -6.99 10.96
C ARG A 288 -0.79 -6.26 10.25
N ARG A 289 -0.38 -5.12 10.79
CA ARG A 289 0.82 -4.43 10.30
C ARG A 289 2.07 -5.23 10.67
N GLY A 290 2.86 -5.59 9.66
CA GLY A 290 4.15 -6.23 9.83
C GLY A 290 5.31 -5.25 9.69
N ASN A 291 6.51 -5.71 10.04
CA ASN A 291 7.74 -4.94 9.90
C ASN A 291 8.38 -5.25 8.55
N TYR A 292 8.34 -4.29 7.63
CA TYR A 292 9.06 -4.38 6.36
C TYR A 292 10.58 -4.36 6.60
N ARG A 293 11.29 -5.36 6.07
CA ARG A 293 12.75 -5.53 6.22
C ARG A 293 13.51 -5.44 4.89
N GLY A 294 12.81 -5.20 3.80
CA GLY A 294 13.43 -5.01 2.49
C GLY A 294 14.09 -3.63 2.33
N PRO A 295 14.57 -3.32 1.12
CA PRO A 295 15.16 -2.03 0.81
C PRO A 295 14.22 -0.86 1.11
N MET A 296 14.69 0.12 1.87
CA MET A 296 13.90 1.30 2.23
C MET A 296 13.74 2.28 1.07
N VAL A 297 12.57 2.90 0.98
CA VAL A 297 12.31 4.06 0.13
C VAL A 297 12.93 5.31 0.77
N VAL A 298 13.71 6.07 0.00
CA VAL A 298 14.33 7.33 0.46
C VAL A 298 13.65 8.51 -0.23
N ASP A 299 12.73 9.16 0.46
CA ASP A 299 12.21 10.47 0.03
C ASP A 299 13.16 11.59 0.46
N ARG A 300 14.11 11.92 -0.43
CA ARG A 300 15.10 12.98 -0.16
C ARG A 300 14.48 14.34 0.13
N LYS A 301 13.34 14.68 -0.49
CA LYS A 301 12.69 15.98 -0.25
C LYS A 301 12.15 16.03 1.17
N ARG A 302 11.41 15.00 1.57
CA ARG A 302 10.89 14.88 2.95
C ARG A 302 12.01 14.83 3.99
N LEU A 303 13.08 14.08 3.72
CA LEU A 303 14.24 14.01 4.61
C LEU A 303 14.92 15.38 4.79
N LEU A 304 15.16 16.11 3.70
CA LEU A 304 15.75 17.45 3.77
C LEU A 304 14.83 18.45 4.48
N GLN A 305 13.51 18.34 4.29
CA GLN A 305 12.54 19.16 5.00
C GLN A 305 12.57 18.87 6.51
N GLN A 306 12.61 17.59 6.91
CA GLN A 306 12.72 17.20 8.31
C GLN A 306 14.03 17.71 8.94
N GLN A 307 15.15 17.59 8.23
CA GLN A 307 16.43 18.15 8.69
C GLN A 307 16.39 19.67 8.86
N ARG A 308 15.70 20.39 7.96
CA ARG A 308 15.52 21.84 8.09
C ARG A 308 14.66 22.20 9.30
N MET A 309 13.56 21.48 9.54
CA MET A 309 12.69 21.70 10.70
C MET A 309 13.43 21.44 12.02
N VAL A 310 14.18 20.34 12.12
CA VAL A 310 14.99 20.03 13.31
C VAL A 310 16.05 21.11 13.56
N LYS A 311 16.72 21.59 12.51
CA LYS A 311 17.68 22.72 12.63
C LYS A 311 17.00 24.01 13.10
N GLN A 312 15.80 24.30 12.61
CA GLN A 312 15.03 25.46 13.06
C GLN A 312 14.61 25.33 14.53
N GLN A 313 14.13 24.16 14.96
CA GLN A 313 13.79 23.89 16.36
C GLN A 313 14.99 24.03 17.27
N LEU A 314 16.14 23.45 16.89
CA LEU A 314 17.38 23.57 17.66
C LEU A 314 17.83 25.04 17.77
N HIS A 315 17.72 25.81 16.68
CA HIS A 315 18.05 27.22 16.70
C HIS A 315 17.12 28.03 17.62
N GLN A 316 15.81 27.78 17.57
CA GLN A 316 14.84 28.41 18.47
C GLN A 316 15.10 28.05 19.94
N GLU A 317 15.49 26.81 20.22
CA GLU A 317 15.86 26.39 21.57
C GLU A 317 17.12 27.10 22.07
N GLN A 318 18.16 27.20 21.24
CA GLN A 318 19.37 27.96 21.57
C GLN A 318 19.07 29.44 21.84
N GLN A 319 18.19 30.06 21.04
CA GLN A 319 17.76 31.44 21.27
C GLN A 319 17.02 31.59 22.60
N ARG A 320 16.13 30.66 22.95
CA ARG A 320 15.43 30.67 24.25
C ARG A 320 16.40 30.51 25.42
N GLN A 321 17.35 29.58 25.34
CA GLN A 321 18.37 29.40 26.36
C GLN A 321 19.23 30.65 26.53
N HIS A 322 19.62 31.30 25.43
CA HIS A 322 20.39 32.52 25.47
C HIS A 322 19.60 33.69 26.11
N GLN A 323 18.32 33.84 25.77
CA GLN A 323 17.45 34.85 26.39
C GLN A 323 17.27 34.60 27.90
N GLN A 324 17.05 33.34 28.30
CA GLN A 324 16.96 32.98 29.72
C GLN A 324 18.25 33.33 30.46
N GLN A 325 19.40 32.97 29.88
CA GLN A 325 20.70 33.29 30.48
C GLN A 325 20.91 34.80 30.63
N GLN A 326 20.51 35.60 29.64
CA GLN A 326 20.57 37.06 29.75
C GLN A 326 19.65 37.61 30.85
N GLN A 327 18.44 37.07 31.00
CA GLN A 327 17.52 37.46 32.07
C GLN A 327 18.09 37.13 33.46
N ASP A 328 18.67 35.94 33.62
CA ASP A 328 19.28 35.51 34.88
C ASP A 328 20.47 36.43 35.25
N ILE A 329 21.30 36.80 34.26
CA ILE A 329 22.40 37.75 34.46
C ILE A 329 21.87 39.13 34.88
N GLN A 330 20.81 39.64 34.23
CA GLN A 330 20.21 40.92 34.59
C GLN A 330 19.62 40.91 36.01
N GLN A 331 18.95 39.82 36.40
CA GLN A 331 18.42 39.66 37.76
C GLN A 331 19.54 39.63 38.81
N GLN A 332 20.65 38.93 38.55
CA GLN A 332 21.81 38.94 39.45
C GLN A 332 22.40 40.34 39.60
N GLN A 333 22.53 41.10 38.51
CA GLN A 333 23.03 42.48 38.57
C GLN A 333 22.11 43.39 39.39
N GLN A 334 20.79 43.27 39.22
CA GLN A 334 19.83 44.03 40.04
C GLN A 334 19.92 43.66 41.53
N GLN A 335 20.04 42.38 41.87
CA GLN A 335 20.23 41.94 43.25
C GLN A 335 21.51 42.51 43.86
N GLN A 336 22.63 42.52 43.13
CA GLN A 336 23.88 43.14 43.60
C GLN A 336 23.73 44.64 43.82
N GLN A 337 23.06 45.36 42.92
CA GLN A 337 22.80 46.80 43.08
C GLN A 337 21.92 47.09 44.30
N HIS A 338 20.90 46.26 44.56
CA HIS A 338 20.04 46.41 45.73
C HIS A 338 20.81 46.19 47.04
N MET A 339 21.69 45.18 47.10
CA MET A 339 22.54 44.96 48.28
C MET A 339 23.54 46.10 48.52
N MET A 340 24.08 46.71 47.46
CA MET A 340 24.98 47.87 47.57
C MET A 340 24.25 49.13 48.04
N ALA A 341 22.97 49.31 47.65
CA ALA A 341 22.16 50.45 48.08
C ALA A 341 21.79 50.36 49.58
N ASP A 342 21.52 49.15 50.09
CA ASP A 342 21.14 48.93 51.50
C ASP A 342 22.34 49.08 52.46
N SER A 343 23.56 48.82 51.99
CA SER A 343 24.80 48.99 52.76
C SER A 343 25.39 50.41 52.70
N GLY A 344 24.85 51.30 51.85
CA GLY A 344 25.28 52.69 51.68
C GLY A 344 24.62 53.72 52.61
N SER A 345 23.64 53.32 53.44
CA SER A 345 22.82 54.26 54.24
C SER A 345 23.41 54.61 55.63
N SER A 346 24.74 54.65 55.78
CA SER A 346 25.39 55.10 57.01
C SER A 346 26.72 55.81 56.76
N ILE A 347 26.72 56.92 56.01
CA ILE A 347 27.79 57.92 56.12
C ILE A 347 27.16 59.32 56.12
N LEU A 348 27.11 59.93 57.31
CA LEU A 348 26.79 61.33 57.56
C LEU A 348 27.84 62.24 56.89
N VAL A 349 27.40 63.09 55.98
CA VAL A 349 28.24 64.15 55.37
C VAL A 349 28.33 65.32 56.35
N VAL A 350 29.56 65.71 56.73
CA VAL A 350 29.89 66.96 57.44
C VAL A 350 30.73 67.84 56.49
N PRO A 351 30.48 69.16 56.37
CA PRO A 351 31.20 70.01 55.42
C PRO A 351 32.32 70.80 56.09
N THR A 352 33.55 70.76 55.56
CA THR A 352 34.53 71.86 55.68
C THR A 352 35.66 71.78 54.63
N GLY A 353 35.80 72.84 53.82
CA GLY A 353 37.00 73.68 53.77
C GLY A 353 38.37 73.16 53.26
N THR A 354 38.76 73.72 52.11
CA THR A 354 40.12 74.21 51.71
C THR A 354 41.29 73.25 51.42
N SER A 355 41.81 73.37 50.18
CA SER A 355 43.20 73.70 49.78
C SER A 355 43.91 72.74 48.80
N GLN A 356 44.36 73.35 47.69
CA GLN A 356 45.46 73.08 46.75
C GLN A 356 46.15 71.69 46.66
N SER A 357 46.35 71.21 45.42
CA SER A 357 47.68 71.02 44.76
C SER A 357 47.80 69.76 43.85
N HIS A 358 48.21 70.00 42.60
CA HIS A 358 49.10 69.22 41.71
C HIS A 358 48.86 67.72 41.35
N SER A 359 48.62 67.54 40.04
CA SER A 359 49.45 66.77 39.07
C SER A 359 49.36 65.24 38.91
N MET A 360 49.34 64.85 37.63
CA MET A 360 49.87 63.63 36.97
C MET A 360 48.96 62.41 36.68
N LYS A 361 48.63 62.31 35.37
CA LYS A 361 48.93 61.20 34.42
C LYS A 361 47.89 60.08 34.16
N ARG A 362 47.47 60.03 32.86
CA ARG A 362 47.44 58.90 31.86
C ARG A 362 46.76 57.57 32.28
N CYS A 363 46.06 56.79 31.47
CA CYS A 363 45.75 56.59 30.03
C CYS A 363 44.40 55.79 30.01
N VAL A 364 43.58 55.69 28.96
CA VAL A 364 43.77 54.86 27.75
C VAL A 364 42.72 55.22 26.68
N ALA A 365 43.25 55.52 25.50
CA ALA A 365 42.80 55.44 24.10
C ALA A 365 41.32 55.26 23.69
N GLN A 366 40.86 56.22 22.88
CA GLN A 366 39.99 56.02 21.71
C GLN A 366 40.83 55.52 20.53
N VAL A 367 40.28 54.61 19.71
CA VAL A 367 40.64 54.43 18.30
C VAL A 367 39.35 54.24 17.51
N GLN A 368 38.96 55.26 16.75
CA GLN A 368 38.24 55.16 15.49
C GLN A 368 39.26 55.47 14.41
N GLU A 369 39.44 54.62 13.41
CA GLU A 369 39.77 55.05 12.05
C GLU A 369 39.18 54.07 11.04
N ALA A 370 38.62 54.65 9.98
CA ALA A 370 38.07 54.02 8.80
C ALA A 370 38.61 54.78 7.60
N GLU A 371 39.39 54.15 6.72
CA GLU A 371 39.66 54.47 5.30
C GLU A 371 40.23 53.17 4.68
N GLY A 372 40.00 52.70 3.45
CA GLY A 372 39.42 53.26 2.24
C GLY A 372 40.36 53.03 1.03
N GLY A 373 40.12 52.00 0.19
CA GLY A 373 40.64 51.80 -1.19
C GLY A 373 42.15 51.48 -1.37
N SER A 374 42.67 50.86 -2.43
CA SER A 374 42.16 50.28 -3.69
C SER A 374 43.28 49.49 -4.40
N ASP A 375 42.89 48.44 -5.12
CA ASP A 375 43.42 47.93 -6.41
C ASP A 375 44.69 47.05 -6.60
N HIS A 376 44.40 45.92 -7.27
CA HIS A 376 45.11 45.18 -8.33
C HIS A 376 46.44 44.44 -8.07
N GLN A 377 46.42 43.10 -8.19
CA GLN A 377 46.84 42.39 -9.42
C GLN A 377 46.67 40.85 -9.29
N ALA A 378 46.01 40.24 -10.30
CA ALA A 378 46.15 38.91 -10.96
C ALA A 378 46.83 37.73 -10.23
N ALA A 379 46.59 36.43 -10.49
CA ALA A 379 45.71 35.61 -11.33
C ALA A 379 46.16 34.15 -11.02
N MET A 380 45.28 33.14 -11.15
CA MET A 380 45.59 31.80 -11.69
C MET A 380 44.31 30.96 -11.83
N ASP A 381 44.26 30.24 -12.95
CA ASP A 381 43.50 29.02 -13.24
C ASP A 381 42.00 29.08 -13.60
N ARG A 382 41.74 29.38 -14.89
CA ARG A 382 40.79 28.60 -15.70
C ARG A 382 41.37 28.30 -17.08
N HIS A 383 41.73 27.04 -17.29
CA HIS A 383 41.92 26.46 -18.61
C HIS A 383 40.85 25.39 -18.87
N HIS A 384 40.53 25.25 -20.16
CA HIS A 384 39.62 24.27 -20.77
C HIS A 384 38.11 24.58 -20.71
N ARG A 385 37.60 25.22 -21.76
CA ARG A 385 37.00 24.52 -22.92
C ARG A 385 36.36 25.54 -23.87
N HIS A 386 36.83 25.61 -25.11
CA HIS A 386 35.96 25.68 -26.28
C HIS A 386 36.81 25.47 -27.54
N ARG A 387 36.47 24.47 -28.34
CA ARG A 387 36.62 24.61 -29.79
C ARG A 387 35.56 23.80 -30.52
N ALA A 388 35.03 24.47 -31.53
CA ALA A 388 34.36 23.98 -32.74
C ALA A 388 32.83 24.04 -32.74
N ALA A 389 32.33 25.14 -33.32
CA ALA A 389 31.10 25.19 -34.09
C ALA A 389 31.43 25.80 -35.46
N SER A 390 30.57 25.50 -36.45
CA SER A 390 30.64 25.83 -37.89
C SER A 390 31.57 24.87 -38.67
N THR A 391 31.17 24.20 -39.73
CA THR A 391 30.06 24.33 -40.70
C THR A 391 30.01 23.02 -41.49
N THR A 392 28.83 22.56 -41.92
CA THR A 392 28.51 22.31 -43.35
C THR A 392 27.12 21.72 -43.54
N SER A 393 26.56 22.11 -44.68
CA SER A 393 25.25 21.89 -45.23
C SER A 393 24.96 20.44 -45.67
N ARG A 394 23.67 20.12 -45.63
CA ARG A 394 22.93 19.11 -46.42
C ARG A 394 23.21 19.24 -47.94
N PRO A 395 22.92 18.23 -48.79
CA PRO A 395 21.67 17.44 -48.83
C PRO A 395 21.77 16.01 -48.32
#